data_AF-A0A1M6PVD6-F1
#
_entry.id   AF-A0A1M6PVD6-F1
#
_cell.length_a   1.000
_cell.length_b   1.000
_cell.length_c   1.000
_cell.angle_alpha   90.00
_cell.angle_beta   90.00
_cell.angle_gamma   90.00
#
_symmetry.space_group_name_H-M   'P 1'
#
loop_
_entity.id
_entity.type
_entity.pdbx_description
1 polymer ?
#
loop_
_entity_poly.entity_id
_entity_poly.type
_entity_poly.pdbx_seq_one_letter_code
_entity_poly.pdbx_strand_id
1 'polypeptide(L)'
;MEDYYGEDEIRIYPRKKALIFYTVCGLVFVVGCIIIIGDHNYSGILCLLFFGPATVKLGLTAFSKKPLIIINDKGFYHQNVGLIKWEDIELVRTHQKDNDYTSNKYFSIIAKESYRSSMSALRRTLSNVESFFGYGTFNIPEHLFNIPINDLARMIHQRYGVNISLEIAD
;
A
#
# COMPACT_ATOMS: atom_id res chain seq x y z
N MET A 1 24.06 -6.10 -9.60
CA MET A 1 23.93 -6.22 -8.14
C MET A 1 22.91 -7.32 -7.93
N GLU A 2 23.41 -8.55 -7.98
CA GLU A 2 22.64 -9.78 -7.76
C GLU A 2 22.41 -9.91 -6.27
N ASP A 3 21.16 -9.77 -5.83
CA ASP A 3 20.78 -10.02 -4.45
C ASP A 3 20.19 -11.43 -4.36
N TYR A 4 20.92 -12.31 -3.66
CA TYR A 4 20.53 -13.67 -3.33
C TYR A 4 19.18 -13.70 -2.59
N TYR A 5 18.17 -14.29 -3.21
CA TYR A 5 16.84 -14.54 -2.66
C TYR A 5 16.85 -15.86 -1.89
N GLY A 6 16.31 -15.90 -0.67
CA GLY A 6 15.84 -17.18 -0.13
C GLY A 6 14.70 -17.66 -1.03
N GLU A 7 14.77 -18.89 -1.53
CA GLU A 7 13.87 -19.38 -2.57
C GLU A 7 12.38 -19.36 -2.19
N ASP A 8 12.07 -19.19 -0.89
CA ASP A 8 10.74 -19.31 -0.30
C ASP A 8 9.99 -17.99 -0.05
N GLU A 9 10.58 -16.83 -0.35
CA GLU A 9 9.94 -15.52 -0.06
C GLU A 9 9.55 -14.74 -1.33
N ILE A 10 8.31 -14.25 -1.39
CA ILE A 10 7.87 -13.33 -2.44
C ILE A 10 8.13 -11.89 -1.96
N ARG A 11 9.03 -11.18 -2.64
CA ARG A 11 9.40 -9.79 -2.30
C ARG A 11 8.94 -8.84 -3.39
N ILE A 12 8.17 -7.83 -3.00
CA ILE A 12 7.60 -6.86 -3.93
C ILE A 12 8.21 -5.50 -3.62
N TYR A 13 8.82 -4.90 -4.64
CA TYR A 13 9.46 -3.60 -4.54
C TYR A 13 8.57 -2.52 -5.14
N PRO A 14 8.58 -1.31 -4.56
CA PRO A 14 7.80 -0.21 -5.11
C PRO A 14 8.33 0.20 -6.50
N ARG A 15 7.44 0.72 -7.35
CA ARG A 15 7.81 1.28 -8.66
C ARG A 15 8.62 2.57 -8.50
N LYS A 16 9.94 2.42 -8.43
CA LYS A 16 10.88 3.54 -8.19
C LYS A 16 10.67 4.72 -9.13
N LYS A 17 10.45 4.47 -10.43
CA LYS A 17 10.22 5.54 -11.42
C LYS A 17 9.01 6.41 -11.08
N ALA A 18 7.89 5.78 -10.72
CA ALA A 18 6.68 6.48 -10.33
C ALA A 18 6.90 7.26 -9.03
N LEU A 19 7.53 6.65 -8.02
CA LEU A 19 7.84 7.34 -6.77
C LEU A 19 8.74 8.57 -6.97
N ILE A 20 9.82 8.45 -7.78
CA ILE A 20 10.70 9.57 -8.10
C ILE A 20 9.92 10.69 -8.78
N PHE A 21 9.08 10.36 -9.76
CA PHE A 21 8.23 11.33 -10.44
C PHE A 21 7.32 12.07 -9.44
N TYR A 22 6.61 11.34 -8.57
CA TYR A 22 5.76 11.94 -7.54
C TYR A 22 6.55 12.78 -6.54
N THR A 23 7.76 12.38 -6.17
CA THR A 23 8.64 13.19 -5.32
C THR A 23 9.04 14.50 -5.99
N VAL A 24 9.41 14.48 -7.28
CA VAL A 24 9.76 15.69 -8.03
C VAL A 24 8.55 16.63 -8.13
N CYS A 25 7.37 16.12 -8.50
CA CYS A 25 6.13 16.91 -8.54
C CYS A 25 5.79 17.49 -7.16
N GLY A 26 5.92 16.70 -6.10
CA GLY A 26 5.68 17.14 -4.73
C GLY A 26 6.65 18.25 -4.28
N LEU A 27 7.93 18.15 -4.64
CA LEU A 27 8.92 19.19 -4.34
C LEU A 27 8.58 20.51 -5.07
N VAL A 28 8.23 20.45 -6.35
CA VAL A 28 7.79 21.62 -7.12
C VAL A 28 6.57 22.27 -6.46
N PHE A 29 5.60 21.46 -6.03
CA PHE A 29 4.40 21.95 -5.34
C PHE A 29 4.73 22.62 -4.00
N VAL A 30 5.57 21.98 -3.17
CA VAL A 30 5.99 22.53 -1.86
C VAL A 30 6.74 23.85 -2.03
N VAL A 31 7.65 23.95 -3.00
CA VAL A 31 8.35 25.21 -3.32
C VAL A 31 7.36 26.28 -3.76
N GLY A 32 6.39 25.93 -4.60
CA GLY A 32 5.30 26.82 -4.99
C GLY A 32 4.50 27.33 -3.79
N CYS A 33 4.15 26.45 -2.83
CA CYS A 33 3.49 26.85 -1.60
C CYS A 33 4.34 27.83 -0.78
N ILE A 34 5.65 27.60 -0.65
CA ILE A 34 6.55 28.51 0.09
C ILE A 34 6.55 29.91 -0.51
N ILE A 35 6.57 30.02 -1.85
CA ILE A 35 6.52 31.32 -2.55
C ILE A 35 5.20 32.05 -2.23
N ILE A 36 4.07 31.32 -2.21
CA ILE A 36 2.73 31.89 -1.95
C ILE A 36 2.52 32.27 -0.47
N ILE A 37 3.19 31.58 0.48
CA ILE A 37 3.11 31.90 1.92
C ILE A 37 3.60 33.33 2.22
N GLY A 38 4.48 33.89 1.38
CA GLY A 38 5.00 35.26 1.51
C GLY A 38 3.90 36.34 1.61
N ASP A 39 2.70 36.07 1.10
CA ASP A 39 1.54 36.97 1.10
C ASP A 39 0.58 36.75 2.30
N HIS A 40 1.05 36.24 3.44
CA HIS A 40 0.22 35.96 4.64
C HIS A 40 -0.94 34.97 4.39
N ASN A 41 -0.78 34.10 3.39
CA ASN A 41 -1.82 33.17 3.03
C ASN A 41 -1.73 31.88 3.87
N TYR A 42 -2.57 31.78 4.90
CA TYR A 42 -2.66 30.62 5.80
C TYR A 42 -2.90 29.29 5.07
N SER A 43 -3.51 29.33 3.87
CA SER A 43 -3.70 28.14 3.05
C SER A 43 -2.38 27.51 2.58
N GLY A 44 -1.35 28.31 2.33
CA GLY A 44 -0.03 27.83 1.96
C GLY A 44 0.65 27.08 3.10
N ILE A 45 0.50 27.56 4.34
CA ILE A 45 1.04 26.92 5.55
C ILE A 45 0.36 25.57 5.77
N LEU A 46 -0.97 25.51 5.66
CA LEU A 46 -1.71 24.25 5.75
C LEU A 46 -1.27 23.27 4.66
N CYS A 47 -1.18 23.72 3.40
CA CYS A 47 -0.69 22.87 2.31
C CYS A 47 0.72 22.33 2.62
N LEU A 48 1.63 23.18 3.12
CA LEU A 48 2.98 22.75 3.45
C LEU A 48 3.02 21.70 4.58
N LEU A 49 2.20 21.88 5.62
CA LEU A 49 2.10 20.92 6.73
C LEU A 49 1.56 19.55 6.29
N PHE A 50 0.66 19.50 5.30
CA PHE A 50 0.11 18.24 4.79
C PHE A 50 1.00 17.62 3.70
N PHE A 51 1.38 18.39 2.68
CA PHE A 51 2.08 17.89 1.50
C PHE A 51 3.60 17.80 1.66
N GLY A 52 4.20 18.61 2.54
CA GLY A 52 5.64 18.58 2.83
C GLY A 52 6.07 17.22 3.39
N PRO A 53 5.54 16.76 4.53
CA PRO A 53 5.86 15.45 5.08
C PRO A 53 5.56 14.29 4.13
N ALA A 54 4.47 14.38 3.36
CA ALA A 54 4.12 13.37 2.35
C ALA A 54 5.20 13.28 1.25
N THR A 55 5.66 14.42 0.75
CA THR A 55 6.74 14.49 -0.26
C THR A 55 8.03 13.90 0.26
N VAL A 56 8.43 14.25 1.49
CA VAL A 56 9.62 13.68 2.14
C VAL A 56 9.50 12.17 2.27
N LYS A 57 8.35 11.67 2.74
CA LYS A 57 8.10 10.23 2.89
C LYS A 57 8.19 9.50 1.54
N LEU A 58 7.61 10.06 0.48
CA LEU A 58 7.70 9.50 -0.86
C LEU A 58 9.15 9.44 -1.34
N GLY A 59 9.92 10.51 -1.12
CA GLY A 59 11.35 10.55 -1.44
C GLY A 59 12.15 9.47 -0.71
N LEU A 60 11.99 9.38 0.61
CA LEU A 60 12.65 8.32 1.41
C LEU A 60 12.27 6.92 0.93
N THR A 61 11.01 6.72 0.52
CA THR A 61 10.55 5.44 -0.02
C THR A 61 11.15 5.16 -1.41
N ALA A 62 11.32 6.17 -2.26
CA ALA A 62 11.91 6.05 -3.59
C ALA A 62 13.38 5.57 -3.53
N PHE A 63 14.13 6.06 -2.54
CA PHE A 63 15.54 5.67 -2.31
C PHE A 63 15.69 4.43 -1.42
N SER A 64 14.60 3.93 -0.83
CA SER A 64 14.63 2.72 -0.02
C SER A 64 14.96 1.51 -0.90
N LYS A 65 15.90 0.68 -0.42
CA LYS A 65 16.16 -0.66 -0.97
C LYS A 65 15.27 -1.73 -0.32
N LYS A 66 14.44 -1.36 0.65
CA LYS A 66 13.59 -2.33 1.36
C LYS A 66 12.39 -2.71 0.49
N PRO A 67 11.98 -3.99 0.47
CA PRO A 67 10.75 -4.40 -0.18
C PRO A 67 9.55 -3.73 0.52
N LEU A 68 8.57 -3.33 -0.28
CA LEU A 68 7.31 -2.77 0.22
C LEU A 68 6.48 -3.87 0.90
N ILE A 69 6.48 -5.06 0.28
CA ILE A 69 5.75 -6.24 0.73
C ILE A 69 6.69 -7.44 0.73
N ILE A 70 6.62 -8.24 1.79
CA ILE A 70 7.25 -9.55 1.87
C ILE A 70 6.14 -10.54 2.22
N ILE A 71 6.04 -11.61 1.44
CA ILE A 71 5.13 -12.72 1.69
C ILE A 71 6.00 -13.95 1.92
N ASN A 72 5.84 -14.59 3.06
CA ASN A 72 6.60 -15.78 3.43
C ASN A 72 5.74 -16.76 4.25
N ASP A 73 6.35 -17.82 4.76
CA ASP A 73 5.76 -18.84 5.62
C ASP A 73 5.07 -18.27 6.88
N LYS A 74 5.54 -17.12 7.39
CA LYS A 74 4.96 -16.47 8.58
C LYS A 74 3.71 -15.67 8.25
N GLY A 75 3.67 -15.06 7.07
CA GLY A 75 2.51 -14.27 6.67
C GLY A 75 2.78 -13.08 5.76
N PHE A 76 1.83 -12.17 5.91
CA PHE A 76 1.64 -10.85 5.33
C PHE A 76 2.55 -9.73 5.84
N TYR A 77 3.76 -9.44 5.34
CA TYR A 77 4.49 -8.23 5.78
C TYR A 77 4.33 -7.06 4.81
N HIS A 78 3.91 -5.90 5.31
CA HIS A 78 3.92 -4.64 4.57
C HIS A 78 4.62 -3.53 5.36
N GLN A 79 5.50 -2.77 4.70
CA GLN A 79 6.41 -1.80 5.36
C GLN A 79 5.70 -0.81 6.28
N ASN A 80 4.51 -0.32 5.92
CA ASN A 80 3.75 0.65 6.74
C ASN A 80 2.85 0.00 7.81
N VAL A 81 2.54 -1.29 7.66
CA VAL A 81 1.52 -2.00 8.45
C VAL A 81 2.17 -2.91 9.48
N GLY A 82 3.26 -3.59 9.10
CA GLY A 82 3.90 -4.63 9.87
C GLY A 82 3.55 -6.02 9.32
N LEU A 83 3.80 -7.04 10.15
CA LEU A 83 3.47 -8.43 9.85
C LEU A 83 2.03 -8.72 10.26
N ILE A 84 1.28 -9.36 9.35
CA ILE A 84 -0.02 -9.98 9.57
C ILE A 84 0.20 -11.47 9.36
N LYS A 85 0.08 -12.27 10.40
CA LYS A 85 0.35 -13.70 10.26
C LYS A 85 -0.77 -14.38 9.46
N TRP A 86 -0.49 -15.52 8.83
CA TRP A 86 -1.53 -16.30 8.13
C TRP A 86 -2.69 -16.67 9.06
N GLU A 87 -2.41 -16.99 10.32
CA GLU A 87 -3.44 -17.31 11.34
C GLU A 87 -4.37 -16.12 11.66
N ASP A 88 -3.91 -14.89 11.44
CA ASP A 88 -4.64 -13.64 11.69
C ASP A 88 -5.40 -13.16 10.45
N ILE A 89 -5.16 -13.78 9.29
CA ILE A 89 -5.85 -13.47 8.05
C ILE A 89 -7.13 -14.31 7.98
N GLU A 90 -8.25 -13.63 7.79
CA GLU A 90 -9.55 -14.27 7.62
C GLU A 90 -9.81 -14.58 6.14
N LEU A 91 -9.52 -13.61 5.27
CA LEU A 91 -9.71 -13.75 3.84
C LEU A 91 -8.69 -12.90 3.08
N VAL A 92 -8.15 -13.47 2.02
CA VAL A 92 -7.41 -12.74 1.00
C VAL A 92 -8.27 -12.72 -0.25
N ARG A 93 -8.52 -11.54 -0.80
CA ARG A 93 -9.32 -11.39 -2.02
C ARG A 93 -8.70 -10.42 -2.99
N THR A 94 -8.92 -10.67 -4.27
CA THR A 94 -8.65 -9.68 -5.31
C THR A 94 -9.99 -9.11 -5.76
N HIS A 95 -10.10 -7.79 -5.85
CA HIS A 95 -11.32 -7.16 -6.37
C HIS A 95 -10.96 -6.03 -7.33
N GLN A 96 -11.84 -5.81 -8.29
CA GLN A 96 -11.77 -4.68 -9.21
C GLN A 96 -12.82 -3.65 -8.79
N LYS A 97 -12.44 -2.37 -8.79
CA LYS A 97 -13.37 -1.29 -8.60
C LYS A 97 -13.30 -0.38 -9.81
N ASP A 98 -14.39 -0.41 -10.56
CA ASP A 98 -14.57 0.44 -11.72
C ASP A 98 -15.31 1.72 -11.31
N ASN A 99 -14.84 2.82 -11.84
CA ASN A 99 -15.55 4.09 -11.87
C ASN A 99 -15.52 4.62 -13.31
N ASP A 100 -16.30 5.67 -13.58
CA ASP A 100 -16.47 6.24 -14.93
C ASP A 100 -15.17 6.60 -15.67
N TYR A 101 -14.04 6.71 -14.95
CA TYR A 101 -12.75 7.18 -15.49
C TYR A 101 -11.60 6.17 -15.35
N THR A 102 -11.70 5.20 -14.44
CA THR A 102 -10.59 4.31 -14.08
C THR A 102 -11.10 2.95 -13.59
N SER A 103 -10.42 1.89 -14.05
CA SER A 103 -10.50 0.56 -13.46
C SER A 103 -9.30 0.32 -12.57
N ASN A 104 -9.52 0.14 -11.27
CA ASN A 104 -8.45 -0.16 -10.32
C ASN A 104 -8.65 -1.54 -9.71
N LYS A 105 -7.66 -2.42 -9.86
CA LYS A 105 -7.62 -3.72 -9.17
C LYS A 105 -6.87 -3.59 -7.85
N TYR A 106 -7.33 -4.33 -6.85
CA TYR A 106 -6.79 -4.30 -5.50
C TYR A 106 -6.60 -5.70 -4.96
N PHE A 107 -5.51 -5.86 -4.22
CA PHE A 107 -5.24 -7.02 -3.40
C PHE A 107 -5.64 -6.66 -1.96
N SER A 108 -6.67 -7.31 -1.46
CA SER A 108 -7.27 -7.02 -0.17
C SER A 108 -7.01 -8.14 0.81
N ILE A 109 -6.57 -7.75 2.00
CA ILE A 109 -6.42 -8.64 3.14
C ILE A 109 -7.46 -8.24 4.17
N ILE A 110 -8.32 -9.17 4.54
CA ILE A 110 -9.27 -9.05 5.64
C ILE A 110 -8.67 -9.81 6.81
N ALA A 111 -8.34 -9.08 7.87
CA ALA A 111 -7.79 -9.65 9.09
C ALA A 111 -8.93 -9.94 10.08
N LYS A 112 -8.75 -11.00 10.88
CA LYS A 112 -9.68 -11.37 11.95
C LYS A 112 -9.83 -10.23 12.96
N GLU A 113 -10.98 -10.20 13.64
CA GLU A 113 -11.26 -9.19 14.66
C GLU A 113 -10.24 -9.21 15.83
N SER A 114 -9.69 -10.38 16.16
CA SER A 114 -8.59 -10.52 17.13
C SER A 114 -7.36 -9.69 16.72
N TYR A 115 -7.00 -9.68 15.45
CA TYR A 115 -5.90 -8.86 14.94
C TYR A 115 -6.27 -7.38 14.92
N ARG A 116 -7.48 -7.03 14.46
CA ARG A 116 -7.97 -5.63 14.41
C ARG A 116 -8.05 -4.98 15.79
N SER A 117 -8.40 -5.76 16.82
CA SER A 117 -8.42 -5.29 18.22
C SER A 117 -7.03 -5.10 18.82
N SER A 118 -5.99 -5.71 18.24
CA SER A 118 -4.58 -5.45 18.62
C SER A 118 -3.99 -4.18 17.98
N MET A 119 -4.65 -3.64 16.96
CA MET A 119 -4.18 -2.43 16.27
C MET A 119 -4.29 -1.18 17.15
N SER A 120 -3.35 -0.24 16.97
CA SER A 120 -3.45 1.12 17.51
C SER A 120 -4.75 1.81 17.07
N ALA A 121 -5.29 2.72 17.90
CA ALA A 121 -6.54 3.43 17.64
C ALA A 121 -6.61 4.06 16.23
N LEU A 122 -5.57 4.80 15.82
CA LEU A 122 -5.52 5.42 14.49
C LEU A 122 -5.63 4.40 13.35
N ARG A 123 -4.90 3.28 13.44
CA ARG A 123 -4.95 2.21 12.43
C ARG A 123 -6.31 1.52 12.40
N ARG A 124 -6.93 1.31 13.56
CA ARG A 124 -8.28 0.75 13.64
C ARG A 124 -9.29 1.69 12.98
N THR A 125 -9.22 2.99 13.25
CA THR A 125 -10.07 4.00 12.60
C THR A 125 -9.88 3.98 11.08
N LEU A 126 -8.63 3.99 10.59
CA LEU A 126 -8.36 3.92 9.15
C LEU A 126 -8.89 2.63 8.53
N SER A 127 -8.66 1.48 9.17
CA SER A 127 -9.21 0.19 8.71
C SER A 127 -10.74 0.19 8.68
N ASN A 128 -11.40 0.80 9.67
CA ASN A 128 -12.86 0.90 9.69
C ASN A 128 -13.40 1.77 8.55
N VAL A 129 -12.71 2.87 8.23
CA VAL A 129 -13.04 3.72 7.08
C VAL A 129 -12.87 2.93 5.78
N GLU A 130 -11.78 2.18 5.63
CA GLU A 130 -11.58 1.32 4.46
C GLU A 130 -12.70 0.27 4.34
N SER A 131 -13.05 -0.41 5.44
CA SER A 131 -14.16 -1.37 5.46
C SER A 131 -15.52 -0.74 5.15
N PHE A 132 -15.77 0.50 5.58
CA PHE A 132 -16.98 1.24 5.21
C PHE A 132 -17.11 1.45 3.70
N PHE A 133 -15.99 1.63 2.99
CA PHE A 133 -15.96 1.74 1.52
C PHE A 133 -15.95 0.39 0.79
N GLY A 134 -16.23 -0.70 1.50
CA GLY A 134 -16.26 -2.07 0.97
C GLY A 134 -14.87 -2.69 0.79
N TYR A 135 -13.82 -2.04 1.30
CA TYR A 135 -12.47 -2.53 1.18
C TYR A 135 -12.08 -3.48 2.34
N GLY A 136 -11.02 -4.28 2.16
CA GLY A 136 -10.50 -5.13 3.23
C GLY A 136 -9.87 -4.35 4.37
N THR A 137 -9.33 -5.04 5.38
CA THR A 137 -8.53 -4.41 6.45
C THR A 137 -7.30 -3.69 5.89
N PHE A 138 -6.73 -4.23 4.82
CA PHE A 138 -5.65 -3.62 4.05
C PHE A 138 -5.89 -3.80 2.57
N ASN A 139 -5.66 -2.75 1.80
CA ASN A 139 -5.91 -2.73 0.36
C ASN A 139 -4.72 -2.19 -0.38
N ILE A 140 -4.23 -2.98 -1.31
CA ILE A 140 -3.03 -2.66 -2.05
C ILE A 140 -3.39 -2.61 -3.53
N PRO A 141 -3.35 -1.42 -4.15
CA PRO A 141 -3.68 -1.30 -5.56
C PRO A 141 -2.67 -1.98 -6.46
N GLU A 142 -3.14 -2.50 -7.60
CA GLU A 142 -2.36 -3.33 -8.52
C GLU A 142 -1.09 -2.62 -9.00
N HIS A 143 -1.20 -1.32 -9.28
CA HIS A 143 -0.11 -0.53 -9.81
C HIS A 143 1.11 -0.44 -8.87
N LEU A 144 0.98 -0.81 -7.59
CA LEU A 144 2.11 -0.90 -6.68
C LEU A 144 2.90 -2.20 -6.84
N PHE A 145 2.31 -3.21 -7.46
CA PHE A 145 2.99 -4.46 -7.80
C PHE A 145 3.73 -4.34 -9.14
N ASN A 146 4.86 -5.04 -9.23
CA ASN A 146 5.60 -5.22 -10.48
C ASN A 146 5.12 -6.46 -11.26
N ILE A 147 4.18 -7.22 -10.70
CA ILE A 147 3.53 -8.38 -11.31
C ILE A 147 2.01 -8.20 -11.24
N PRO A 148 1.24 -8.77 -12.19
CA PRO A 148 -0.22 -8.74 -12.13
C PRO A 148 -0.77 -9.37 -10.83
N ILE A 149 -1.85 -8.81 -10.30
CA ILE A 149 -2.46 -9.28 -9.03
C ILE A 149 -2.89 -10.75 -9.12
N ASN A 150 -3.40 -11.18 -10.28
CA ASN A 150 -3.85 -12.56 -10.49
C ASN A 150 -2.68 -13.56 -10.43
N ASP A 151 -1.52 -13.16 -10.97
CA ASP A 151 -0.31 -14.00 -10.92
C ASP A 151 0.24 -14.04 -9.48
N LEU A 152 0.23 -12.90 -8.78
CA LEU A 152 0.58 -12.85 -7.35
C LEU A 152 -0.33 -13.79 -6.54
N ALA A 153 -1.64 -13.75 -6.76
CA ALA A 153 -2.58 -14.63 -6.08
C ALA A 153 -2.28 -16.11 -6.36
N ARG A 154 -2.03 -16.46 -7.62
CA ARG A 154 -1.66 -17.83 -8.01
C ARG A 154 -0.37 -18.29 -7.32
N MET A 155 0.66 -17.43 -7.27
CA MET A 155 1.93 -17.74 -6.60
C MET A 155 1.74 -17.99 -5.10
N ILE A 156 0.93 -17.17 -4.43
CA ILE A 156 0.64 -17.33 -3.00
C ILE A 156 -0.11 -18.65 -2.74
N HIS A 157 -1.11 -18.96 -3.57
CA HIS A 157 -1.87 -20.20 -3.44
C HIS A 157 -0.98 -21.43 -3.65
N GLN A 158 -0.18 -21.45 -4.73
CA GLN A 158 0.72 -22.56 -5.04
C GLN A 158 1.78 -22.79 -3.95
N ARG A 159 2.29 -21.72 -3.35
CA ARG A 159 3.42 -21.80 -2.41
C ARG A 159 3.00 -22.01 -0.96
N TYR A 160 1.93 -21.37 -0.52
CA TYR A 160 1.52 -21.38 0.89
C TYR A 160 0.18 -22.08 1.15
N GLY A 161 -0.49 -22.58 0.09
CA GLY A 161 -1.80 -23.23 0.21
C GLY A 161 -2.91 -22.29 0.67
N VAL A 162 -2.69 -20.98 0.62
CA VAL A 162 -3.68 -19.98 1.04
C VAL A 162 -4.73 -19.85 -0.06
N ASN A 163 -5.99 -20.01 0.30
CA ASN A 163 -7.10 -19.78 -0.63
C ASN A 163 -7.33 -18.28 -0.81
N ILE A 164 -7.25 -17.82 -2.05
CA ILE A 164 -7.51 -16.43 -2.41
C ILE A 164 -8.80 -16.40 -3.20
N SER A 165 -9.81 -15.67 -2.70
CA SER A 165 -11.04 -15.48 -3.46
C SER A 165 -10.81 -14.46 -4.57
N LEU A 166 -11.11 -14.87 -5.80
CA LEU A 166 -11.12 -13.98 -6.95
C LEU A 166 -12.53 -13.41 -7.07
N GLU A 167 -12.76 -12.20 -6.54
CA GLU A 167 -13.98 -11.46 -6.85
C GLU A 167 -13.71 -10.69 -8.15
N ILE A 168 -14.22 -11.25 -9.25
CA ILE A 168 -14.45 -10.46 -10.45
C ILE A 168 -15.68 -9.61 -10.12
N ALA A 169 -15.49 -8.31 -9.93
CA ALA A 169 -16.62 -7.41 -9.77
C ALA A 169 -17.38 -7.39 -11.10
N ASP A 170 -18.67 -7.77 -11.05
CA ASP A 170 -19.63 -7.61 -12.15
C ASP A 170 -19.94 -6.13 -12.38
#